data_AF-A0A369VI64-F1
#
_entry.id   AF-A0A369VI64-F1
#
_cell.length_a   1.000
_cell.length_b   1.000
_cell.length_c   1.000
_cell.angle_alpha   90.00
_cell.angle_beta   90.00
_cell.angle_gamma   90.00
#
_symmetry.space_group_name_H-M   'P 1'
#
loop_
_entity.id
_entity.type
_entity.pdbx_description
1 polymer ?
#
loop_
_entity_poly.entity_id
_entity_poly.type
_entity_poly.pdbx_seq_one_letter_code
_entity_poly.pdbx_strand_id
1 'polypeptide(L)'
;MSTTSKPLDVFQDLYLRGPASAVAALHQALKDRTAPPWRYATEKEEQLRELGEEGDALAFERAVTPGYEAAGLMLIADGDGLKVANIVPLELSELSHRAYNAILEDFASQIARPAAMDAGCSVVMSSSTLQLENVVPPAVAEALRRFSVLANKSTGASHPMDRDRWFDFILLAHRENAQLDASVLARWLSESEGWLEDCARDLAGEYERSRSLLTRYEASA
;
A
#
# COMPACT_ATOMS: atom_id res chain seq x y z
N MET A 1 25.25 8.25 15.01
CA MET A 1 24.58 6.93 14.96
C MET A 1 23.28 7.15 14.22
N SER A 2 23.13 6.64 13.00
CA SER A 2 21.88 6.76 12.25
C SER A 2 20.83 5.87 12.91
N THR A 3 19.93 6.48 13.67
CA THR A 3 18.71 5.82 14.13
C THR A 3 17.78 5.71 12.93
N THR A 4 17.59 4.50 12.41
CA THR A 4 16.55 4.25 11.40
C THR A 4 15.19 4.51 12.03
N SER A 5 14.38 5.37 11.41
CA SER A 5 13.02 5.68 11.88
C SER A 5 12.18 4.40 11.91
N LYS A 6 11.16 4.35 12.77
CA LYS A 6 10.21 3.24 12.79
C LYS A 6 9.60 3.07 11.38
N PRO A 7 9.54 1.85 10.81
CA PRO A 7 8.90 1.62 9.52
C PRO A 7 7.39 1.87 9.60
N LEU A 8 6.80 2.31 8.48
CA LEU A 8 5.35 2.43 8.34
C LEU A 8 4.75 1.09 7.95
N ASP A 9 3.61 0.73 8.56
CA ASP A 9 2.80 -0.36 8.04
C ASP A 9 2.11 0.10 6.74
N VAL A 10 2.19 -0.71 5.70
CA VAL A 10 1.55 -0.45 4.40
C VAL A 10 0.77 -1.68 3.94
N PHE A 11 -0.20 -1.48 3.05
CA PHE A 11 -0.94 -2.60 2.48
C PHE A 11 0.01 -3.44 1.63
N GLN A 12 -0.05 -4.75 1.81
CA GLN A 12 0.60 -5.70 0.94
C GLN A 12 -0.25 -5.91 -0.31
N ASP A 13 0.43 -6.11 -1.42
CA ASP A 13 -0.13 -6.59 -2.67
C ASP A 13 0.14 -8.08 -2.78
N LEU A 14 -0.75 -8.81 -3.44
CA LEU A 14 -0.55 -10.20 -3.81
C LEU A 14 -0.80 -10.38 -5.30
N TYR A 15 0.17 -10.99 -5.96
CA TYR A 15 0.13 -11.35 -7.37
C TYR A 15 0.31 -12.85 -7.53
N LEU A 16 -0.49 -13.44 -8.41
CA LEU A 16 -0.35 -14.80 -8.89
C LEU A 16 0.19 -14.73 -10.32
N ARG A 17 1.40 -15.23 -10.54
CA ARG A 17 2.11 -15.13 -11.83
C ARG A 17 2.40 -16.51 -12.39
N GLY A 18 2.09 -16.70 -13.66
CA GLY A 18 2.36 -17.92 -14.41
C GLY A 18 2.24 -17.69 -15.91
N PRO A 19 2.38 -18.75 -16.73
CA PRO A 19 2.09 -18.63 -18.15
C PRO A 19 0.58 -18.41 -18.37
N ALA A 20 0.20 -17.66 -19.40
CA ALA A 20 -1.20 -17.40 -19.73
C ALA A 20 -2.05 -18.70 -19.88
N SER A 21 -1.43 -19.79 -20.33
CA SER A 21 -2.07 -21.11 -20.42
C SER A 21 -2.47 -21.72 -19.06
N ALA A 22 -1.87 -21.27 -17.95
CA ALA A 22 -2.16 -21.76 -16.61
C ALA A 22 -3.30 -21.01 -15.90
N VAL A 23 -3.74 -19.87 -16.43
CA VAL A 23 -4.76 -19.00 -15.77
C VAL A 23 -6.06 -19.75 -15.52
N ALA A 24 -6.58 -20.48 -16.51
CA ALA A 24 -7.81 -21.26 -16.34
C ALA A 24 -7.67 -22.37 -15.27
N ALA A 25 -6.52 -23.04 -15.21
CA ALA A 25 -6.23 -24.05 -14.19
C ALA A 25 -6.10 -23.40 -12.80
N LEU A 26 -5.48 -22.22 -12.72
CA LEU A 26 -5.37 -21.44 -11.49
C LEU A 26 -6.73 -21.00 -10.97
N HIS A 27 -7.63 -20.52 -11.82
CA HIS A 27 -9.00 -20.16 -11.43
C HIS A 27 -9.72 -21.34 -10.78
N GLN A 28 -9.65 -22.51 -11.41
CA GLN A 28 -10.27 -23.71 -10.88
C GLN A 28 -9.63 -24.15 -9.56
N ALA A 29 -8.30 -24.17 -9.49
CA ALA A 29 -7.57 -24.53 -8.27
C ALA A 29 -7.88 -23.61 -7.10
N LEU A 30 -8.01 -22.30 -7.33
CA LEU A 30 -8.41 -21.34 -6.29
C LEU A 30 -9.81 -21.65 -5.73
N LYS A 31 -10.77 -21.98 -6.61
CA LYS A 31 -12.13 -22.37 -6.21
C LYS A 31 -12.13 -23.68 -5.42
N ASP A 32 -11.44 -24.71 -5.93
CA ASP A 32 -11.43 -26.06 -5.34
C ASP A 32 -10.72 -26.13 -3.99
N ARG A 33 -9.74 -25.24 -3.75
CA ARG A 33 -9.01 -25.15 -2.47
C ARG A 33 -9.79 -24.41 -1.40
N THR A 34 -10.93 -23.81 -1.72
CA THR A 34 -11.68 -23.02 -0.75
C THR A 34 -12.32 -23.93 0.29
N ALA A 35 -11.99 -23.69 1.56
CA ALA A 35 -12.55 -24.38 2.71
C ALA A 35 -12.71 -23.40 3.88
N PRO A 36 -13.63 -23.67 4.84
CA PRO A 36 -13.78 -22.81 6.02
C PRO A 36 -12.43 -22.53 6.71
N PRO A 37 -12.15 -21.27 7.09
CA PRO A 37 -13.09 -20.14 7.21
C PRO A 37 -13.35 -19.38 5.91
N TRP A 38 -12.72 -19.76 4.80
CA TRP A 38 -12.91 -19.14 3.50
C TRP A 38 -14.07 -19.80 2.73
N ARG A 39 -14.76 -19.01 1.92
CA ARG A 39 -15.73 -19.49 0.95
C ARG A 39 -15.59 -18.75 -0.37
N TYR A 40 -15.91 -19.44 -1.46
CA TYR A 40 -16.04 -18.83 -2.76
C TYR A 40 -17.38 -18.09 -2.82
N ALA A 41 -17.36 -16.81 -3.15
CA ALA A 41 -18.53 -15.94 -3.10
C ALA A 41 -19.16 -15.79 -4.50
N THR A 42 -19.76 -16.87 -5.00
CA THR A 42 -20.37 -16.92 -6.35
C THR A 42 -21.37 -15.78 -6.60
N GLU A 43 -22.17 -15.42 -5.60
CA GLU A 43 -23.15 -14.32 -5.69
C GLU A 43 -22.48 -12.97 -5.99
N LYS A 44 -21.29 -12.72 -5.42
CA LYS A 44 -20.53 -11.48 -5.67
C LYS A 44 -19.88 -11.48 -7.05
N GLU A 45 -19.38 -12.64 -7.51
CA GLU A 45 -18.88 -12.78 -8.88
C GLU A 45 -19.99 -12.49 -9.90
N GLU A 46 -21.19 -13.02 -9.69
CA GLU A 46 -22.35 -12.77 -10.56
C GLU A 46 -22.74 -11.28 -10.60
N GLN A 47 -22.79 -10.62 -9.45
CA GLN A 47 -23.05 -9.18 -9.37
C GLN A 47 -22.03 -8.35 -10.15
N LEU A 48 -20.74 -8.67 -10.04
CA LEU A 48 -19.68 -7.97 -10.78
C LEU A 48 -19.83 -8.16 -12.29
N ARG A 49 -20.16 -9.38 -12.71
CA ARG A 49 -20.42 -9.71 -14.11
C ARG A 49 -21.63 -8.94 -14.66
N GLU A 50 -22.70 -8.79 -13.87
CA GLU A 50 -23.89 -8.02 -14.24
C GLU A 50 -23.60 -6.52 -14.39
N LEU A 51 -22.66 -5.99 -13.60
CA LEU A 51 -22.22 -4.59 -13.66
C LEU A 51 -21.28 -4.29 -14.84
N GLY A 52 -20.93 -5.30 -15.64
CA GLY A 52 -20.00 -5.15 -16.77
C GLY A 52 -18.54 -4.96 -16.35
N GLU A 53 -18.22 -5.20 -15.07
CA GLU A 53 -16.83 -5.32 -14.63
C GLU A 53 -16.27 -6.67 -15.09
N GLU A 54 -15.03 -6.62 -15.58
CA GLU A 54 -14.38 -7.67 -16.40
C GLU A 54 -14.69 -9.09 -15.92
N GLY A 55 -15.18 -9.92 -16.86
CA GLY A 55 -15.81 -11.24 -16.63
C GLY A 55 -14.95 -12.35 -16.03
N ASP A 56 -13.80 -12.02 -15.45
CA ASP A 56 -12.81 -12.94 -14.86
C ASP A 56 -12.47 -12.61 -13.40
N ALA A 57 -13.19 -11.67 -12.76
CA ALA A 57 -13.03 -11.40 -11.35
C ALA A 57 -13.45 -12.61 -10.49
N LEU A 58 -12.66 -12.93 -9.46
CA LEU A 58 -12.96 -13.98 -8.49
C LEU A 58 -13.20 -13.35 -7.12
N ALA A 59 -14.32 -13.71 -6.50
CA ALA A 59 -14.68 -13.21 -5.18
C ALA A 59 -14.60 -14.30 -4.12
N PHE A 60 -13.99 -13.96 -3.00
CA PHE A 60 -13.87 -14.81 -1.82
C PHE A 60 -14.40 -14.06 -0.60
N GLU A 61 -14.89 -14.81 0.37
CA GLU A 61 -15.22 -14.28 1.68
C GLU A 61 -14.59 -15.12 2.76
N ARG A 62 -14.18 -14.43 3.81
CA ARG A 62 -13.63 -15.01 5.02
C ARG A 62 -14.61 -14.75 6.16
N ALA A 63 -15.04 -15.82 6.83
CA ALA A 63 -15.85 -15.70 8.05
C ALA A 63 -15.02 -15.18 9.23
N VAL A 64 -15.66 -14.48 10.18
CA VAL A 64 -15.01 -14.05 11.42
C VAL A 64 -14.47 -15.26 12.21
N THR A 65 -13.25 -15.12 12.75
CA THR A 65 -12.63 -16.10 13.66
C THR A 65 -11.79 -15.36 14.71
N PRO A 66 -11.41 -15.97 15.85
CA PRO A 66 -10.48 -15.33 16.78
C PRO A 66 -9.20 -14.85 16.06
N GLY A 67 -8.93 -13.53 16.12
CA GLY A 67 -7.78 -12.89 15.51
C GLY A 67 -7.97 -12.38 14.07
N TYR A 68 -9.15 -12.57 13.46
CA TYR A 68 -9.45 -12.12 12.11
C TYR A 68 -10.90 -11.66 11.94
N GLU A 69 -11.05 -10.48 11.34
CA GLU A 69 -12.35 -9.93 10.98
C GLU A 69 -12.98 -10.67 9.79
N ALA A 70 -14.29 -10.55 9.65
CA ALA A 70 -14.98 -10.98 8.43
C ALA A 70 -14.62 -10.05 7.28
N ALA A 71 -14.24 -10.60 6.13
CA ALA A 71 -13.75 -9.82 5.00
C ALA A 71 -14.13 -10.44 3.64
N GLY A 72 -14.37 -9.58 2.66
CA GLY A 72 -14.45 -9.93 1.24
C GLY A 72 -13.13 -9.64 0.55
N LEU A 73 -12.68 -10.54 -0.31
CA LEU A 73 -11.46 -10.43 -1.10
C LEU A 73 -11.79 -10.60 -2.58
N MET A 74 -11.27 -9.71 -3.42
CA MET A 74 -11.47 -9.76 -4.87
C MET A 74 -10.14 -9.99 -5.58
N LEU A 75 -10.09 -10.96 -6.49
CA LEU A 75 -9.02 -11.07 -7.48
C LEU A 75 -9.51 -10.61 -8.85
N ILE A 76 -8.64 -9.96 -9.59
CA ILE A 76 -8.87 -9.55 -10.97
C ILE A 76 -7.69 -9.96 -11.85
N ALA A 77 -7.92 -10.01 -13.16
CA ALA A 77 -6.86 -10.22 -14.15
C ALA A 77 -5.79 -9.12 -14.05
N ASP A 78 -4.52 -9.52 -14.17
CA ASP A 78 -3.39 -8.60 -14.20
C ASP A 78 -2.27 -9.18 -15.09
N GLY A 79 -2.24 -8.75 -16.36
CA GLY A 79 -1.32 -9.30 -17.36
C GLY A 79 -1.52 -10.80 -17.55
N ASP A 80 -0.45 -11.58 -17.43
CA ASP A 80 -0.47 -13.06 -17.56
C ASP A 80 -0.90 -13.80 -16.28
N GLY A 81 -1.59 -13.12 -15.35
CA GLY A 81 -1.94 -13.69 -14.06
C GLY A 81 -3.09 -12.97 -13.38
N LEU A 82 -3.12 -13.08 -12.05
CA LEU A 82 -4.13 -12.45 -11.20
C LEU A 82 -3.48 -11.57 -10.14
N LYS A 83 -4.21 -10.58 -9.66
CA LYS A 83 -3.85 -9.84 -8.45
C LYS A 83 -5.04 -9.74 -7.51
N VAL A 84 -4.76 -9.65 -6.21
CA VAL A 84 -5.77 -9.22 -5.23
C VAL A 84 -5.99 -7.72 -5.44
N ALA A 85 -7.19 -7.36 -5.87
CA ALA A 85 -7.56 -5.98 -6.14
C ALA A 85 -7.90 -5.24 -4.84
N ASN A 86 -8.63 -5.90 -3.94
CA ASN A 86 -9.03 -5.31 -2.67
C ASN A 86 -9.42 -6.38 -1.63
N ILE A 87 -9.31 -6.00 -0.35
CA ILE A 87 -9.88 -6.70 0.79
C ILE A 87 -10.70 -5.69 1.59
N VAL A 88 -12.00 -5.95 1.72
CA VAL A 88 -12.94 -5.06 2.41
C VAL A 88 -13.53 -5.78 3.62
N PRO A 89 -13.69 -5.09 4.78
CA PRO A 89 -14.40 -5.67 5.91
C PRO A 89 -15.88 -5.86 5.55
N LEU A 90 -16.50 -6.93 6.08
CA LEU A 90 -17.94 -7.18 5.90
C LEU A 90 -18.79 -6.62 7.04
N GLU A 91 -18.19 -6.45 8.22
CA GLU A 91 -18.88 -6.02 9.45
C GLU A 91 -18.37 -4.67 9.99
N LEU A 92 -17.13 -4.31 9.65
CA LEU A 92 -16.50 -3.06 10.07
C LEU A 92 -16.56 -2.00 8.96
N SER A 93 -16.29 -0.75 9.30
CA SER A 93 -16.13 0.32 8.32
C SER A 93 -14.80 0.24 7.56
N GLU A 94 -13.72 -0.14 8.24
CA GLU A 94 -12.38 -0.22 7.66
C GLU A 94 -11.50 -1.26 8.37
N LEU A 95 -10.47 -1.74 7.66
CA LEU A 95 -9.42 -2.59 8.22
C LEU A 95 -8.15 -1.76 8.44
N SER A 96 -7.47 -1.97 9.56
CA SER A 96 -6.09 -1.49 9.71
C SER A 96 -5.15 -2.21 8.74
N HIS A 97 -4.01 -1.61 8.40
CA HIS A 97 -2.96 -2.26 7.58
C HIS A 97 -2.58 -3.64 8.12
N ARG A 98 -2.46 -3.79 9.44
CA ARG A 98 -2.14 -5.06 10.09
C ARG A 98 -3.24 -6.10 9.89
N ALA A 99 -4.51 -5.72 10.08
CA ALA A 99 -5.63 -6.62 9.90
C ALA A 99 -5.79 -7.04 8.43
N TYR A 100 -5.66 -6.08 7.50
CA TYR A 100 -5.65 -6.33 6.06
C TYR A 100 -4.55 -7.33 5.68
N ASN A 101 -3.31 -7.05 6.06
CA ASN A 101 -2.15 -7.87 5.71
C ASN A 101 -2.24 -9.27 6.33
N ALA A 102 -2.78 -9.38 7.54
CA ALA A 102 -3.02 -10.68 8.17
C ALA A 102 -4.03 -11.51 7.34
N ILE A 103 -5.13 -10.90 6.90
CA ILE A 103 -6.13 -11.57 6.04
C ILE A 103 -5.52 -11.96 4.69
N LEU A 104 -4.68 -11.10 4.10
CA LEU A 104 -4.02 -11.40 2.83
C LEU A 104 -3.04 -12.58 2.96
N GLU A 105 -2.24 -12.64 4.02
CA GLU A 105 -1.32 -13.76 4.26
C GLU A 105 -2.08 -15.05 4.61
N ASP A 106 -3.21 -14.95 5.31
CA ASP A 106 -4.11 -16.07 5.56
C ASP A 106 -4.66 -16.64 4.24
N PHE A 107 -5.14 -15.78 3.33
CA PHE A 107 -5.55 -16.19 1.98
C PHE A 107 -4.38 -16.79 1.20
N ALA A 108 -3.20 -16.17 1.26
CA ALA A 108 -2.02 -16.63 0.57
C ALA A 108 -1.61 -18.04 1.00
N SER A 109 -1.58 -18.28 2.30
CA SER A 109 -1.14 -19.55 2.89
C SER A 109 -2.16 -20.67 2.68
N GLN A 110 -3.45 -20.40 2.88
CA GLN A 110 -4.49 -21.43 2.84
C GLN A 110 -4.97 -21.75 1.42
N ILE A 111 -4.99 -20.76 0.52
CA ILE A 111 -5.62 -20.88 -0.80
C ILE A 111 -4.61 -20.60 -1.91
N ALA A 112 -4.02 -19.41 -1.92
CA ALA A 112 -3.30 -18.91 -3.10
C ALA A 112 -2.03 -19.72 -3.42
N ARG A 113 -1.20 -20.03 -2.41
CA ARG A 113 0.05 -20.80 -2.60
C ARG A 113 -0.23 -22.25 -3.01
N PRO A 114 -1.14 -23.00 -2.34
CA PRO A 114 -1.53 -24.33 -2.83
C PRO A 114 -2.08 -24.32 -4.25
N ALA A 115 -3.00 -23.40 -4.57
CA ALA A 115 -3.59 -23.31 -5.90
C ALA A 115 -2.55 -22.94 -6.98
N ALA A 116 -1.64 -22.02 -6.67
CA ALA A 116 -0.54 -21.66 -7.56
C ALA A 116 0.37 -22.86 -7.82
N MET A 117 0.69 -23.65 -6.79
CA MET A 117 1.51 -24.85 -6.93
C MET A 117 0.86 -25.87 -7.87
N ASP A 118 -0.45 -26.11 -7.72
CA ASP A 118 -1.21 -27.06 -8.56
C ASP A 118 -1.24 -26.62 -10.04
N ALA A 119 -1.32 -25.31 -10.28
CA ALA A 119 -1.40 -24.73 -11.63
C ALA A 119 -0.03 -24.45 -12.28
N GLY A 120 1.09 -24.64 -11.56
CA GLY A 120 2.42 -24.26 -12.05
C GLY A 120 2.68 -22.75 -12.07
N CYS A 121 1.99 -22.00 -11.21
CA CYS A 121 2.14 -20.56 -10.99
C CYS A 121 2.96 -20.27 -9.72
N SER A 122 3.23 -19.00 -9.47
CA SER A 122 3.93 -18.48 -8.29
C SER A 122 3.13 -17.38 -7.61
N VAL A 123 3.31 -17.26 -6.29
CA VAL A 123 2.71 -16.19 -5.48
C VAL A 123 3.80 -15.18 -5.14
N VAL A 124 3.59 -13.92 -5.48
CA VAL A 124 4.47 -12.79 -5.16
C VAL A 124 3.71 -11.83 -4.27
N MET A 125 4.30 -11.46 -3.13
CA MET A 125 3.71 -10.49 -2.20
C MET A 125 4.66 -9.32 -1.97
N SER A 126 4.13 -8.11 -1.85
CA SER A 126 4.93 -6.93 -1.50
C SER A 126 5.23 -6.88 0.01
N SER A 127 6.13 -5.98 0.43
CA SER A 127 6.49 -5.81 1.84
C SER A 127 5.31 -5.23 2.63
N SER A 128 5.07 -5.74 3.84
CA SER A 128 4.09 -5.14 4.78
C SER A 128 4.56 -3.85 5.43
N THR A 129 5.82 -3.46 5.20
CA THR A 129 6.44 -2.29 5.80
C THR A 129 7.17 -1.44 4.77
N LEU A 130 7.10 -0.12 4.96
CA LEU A 130 7.80 0.87 4.16
C LEU A 130 8.82 1.61 5.01
N GLN A 131 10.07 1.63 4.55
CA GLN A 131 11.10 2.52 5.07
C GLN A 131 11.29 3.68 4.10
N LEU A 132 11.62 4.86 4.64
CA LEU A 132 11.84 6.07 3.85
C LEU A 132 12.93 5.85 2.78
N GLU A 133 13.96 5.08 3.12
CA GLU A 133 15.08 4.75 2.25
C GLU A 133 14.69 3.90 1.03
N ASN A 134 13.51 3.27 1.06
CA ASN A 134 12.99 2.48 -0.06
C ASN A 134 12.27 3.36 -1.10
N VAL A 135 11.89 4.59 -0.74
CA VAL A 135 11.07 5.48 -1.58
C VAL A 135 11.80 6.74 -2.04
N VAL A 136 12.84 7.15 -1.32
CA VAL A 136 13.63 8.32 -1.69
C VAL A 136 15.12 8.03 -1.72
N PRO A 137 15.90 8.73 -2.56
CA PRO A 137 17.35 8.66 -2.53
C PRO A 137 17.94 9.01 -1.15
N PRO A 138 19.10 8.45 -0.76
CA PRO A 138 19.67 8.66 0.58
C PRO A 138 19.85 10.13 0.99
N ALA A 139 20.21 11.00 0.05
CA ALA A 139 20.37 12.43 0.33
C ALA A 139 19.03 13.11 0.66
N VAL A 140 17.95 12.71 0.00
CA VAL A 140 16.58 13.20 0.26
C VAL A 140 16.10 12.72 1.62
N ALA A 141 16.33 11.44 1.96
CA ALA A 141 15.99 10.88 3.26
C ALA A 141 16.72 11.62 4.40
N GLU A 142 18.02 11.88 4.24
CA GLU A 142 18.81 12.60 5.24
C GLU A 142 18.34 14.05 5.39
N ALA A 143 18.00 14.75 4.31
CA ALA A 143 17.45 16.10 4.37
C ALA A 143 16.13 16.14 5.15
N LEU A 144 15.22 15.19 4.90
CA LEU A 144 13.95 15.08 5.62
C LEU A 144 14.16 14.77 7.11
N ARG A 145 15.04 13.82 7.44
CA ARG A 145 15.39 13.48 8.82
C ARG A 145 16.00 14.67 9.55
N ARG A 146 16.92 15.39 8.91
CA ARG A 146 17.55 16.59 9.47
C ARG A 146 16.53 17.68 9.78
N PHE A 147 15.56 17.89 8.89
CA PHE A 147 14.43 18.77 9.19
C PHE A 147 13.64 18.24 10.39
N SER A 148 13.23 16.97 10.38
CA SER A 148 12.40 16.36 11.43
C SER A 148 13.02 16.45 12.83
N VAL A 149 14.32 16.20 12.93
CA VAL A 149 15.06 16.19 14.22
C VAL A 149 15.25 17.59 14.78
N LEU A 150 15.46 18.59 13.91
CA LEU A 150 15.83 19.94 14.34
C LEU A 150 14.63 20.88 14.48
N ALA A 151 13.52 20.57 13.82
CA ALA A 151 12.32 21.39 13.86
C ALA A 151 11.51 21.16 15.15
N ASN A 152 10.82 22.21 15.59
CA ASN A 152 9.83 22.06 16.65
C ASN A 152 8.56 21.41 16.09
N LYS A 153 8.33 20.14 16.44
CA LYS A 153 7.25 19.30 15.92
C LYS A 153 5.83 19.81 16.22
N SER A 154 5.68 20.73 17.18
CA SER A 154 4.40 21.37 17.51
C SER A 154 4.10 22.64 16.71
N THR A 155 5.11 23.22 16.04
CA THR A 155 4.95 24.47 15.28
C THR A 155 5.27 24.33 13.79
N GLY A 156 5.50 23.12 13.28
CA GLY A 156 5.75 22.93 11.86
C GLY A 156 7.08 23.55 11.41
N ALA A 157 7.03 24.13 10.21
CA ALA A 157 8.11 24.92 9.62
C ALA A 157 7.98 26.44 9.89
N SER A 158 7.31 26.85 10.99
CA SER A 158 7.03 28.28 11.24
C SER A 158 8.28 29.10 11.61
N HIS A 159 9.28 28.47 12.21
CA HIS A 159 10.54 29.14 12.53
C HIS A 159 11.39 29.29 11.25
N PRO A 160 12.05 30.45 11.00
CA PRO A 160 12.80 30.68 9.75
C PRO A 160 13.79 29.58 9.40
N MET A 161 14.56 29.08 10.37
CA MET A 161 15.53 28.00 10.14
C MET A 161 14.89 26.64 9.82
N ASP A 162 13.68 26.39 10.35
CA ASP A 162 12.97 25.14 10.06
C ASP A 162 12.36 25.20 8.67
N ARG A 163 11.85 26.38 8.28
CA ARG A 163 11.40 26.67 6.93
C ARG A 163 12.50 26.50 5.89
N ASP A 164 13.70 27.00 6.16
CA ASP A 164 14.81 26.87 5.21
C ASP A 164 15.19 25.39 5.02
N ARG A 165 15.29 24.60 6.11
CA ARG A 165 15.53 23.15 6.02
C ARG A 165 14.41 22.41 5.28
N TRP A 166 13.17 22.84 5.49
CA TRP A 166 12.01 22.27 4.81
C TRP A 166 12.05 22.52 3.30
N PHE A 167 12.36 23.76 2.89
CA PHE A 167 12.53 24.10 1.49
C PHE A 167 13.72 23.38 0.85
N ASP A 168 14.84 23.25 1.56
CA ASP A 168 15.99 22.47 1.09
C ASP A 168 15.60 21.01 0.81
N PHE A 169 14.82 20.39 1.70
CA PHE A 169 14.28 19.05 1.48
C PHE A 169 13.37 18.99 0.24
N ILE A 170 12.42 19.91 0.09
CA ILE A 170 11.49 19.94 -1.04
C ILE A 170 12.25 20.11 -2.37
N LEU A 171 13.18 21.05 -2.44
CA LEU A 171 13.98 21.31 -3.63
C LEU A 171 14.82 20.09 -4.01
N LEU A 172 15.43 19.43 -3.03
CA LEU A 172 16.21 18.22 -3.26
C LEU A 172 15.32 17.06 -3.71
N ALA A 173 14.18 16.84 -3.06
CA ALA A 173 13.22 15.81 -3.43
C ALA A 173 12.69 15.99 -4.86
N HIS A 174 12.47 17.25 -5.28
CA HIS A 174 12.08 17.59 -6.64
C HIS A 174 13.18 17.29 -7.65
N ARG A 175 14.38 17.80 -7.42
CA ARG A 175 15.55 17.60 -8.32
C ARG A 175 15.89 16.13 -8.52
N GLU A 176 15.80 15.34 -7.46
CA GLU A 176 16.09 13.91 -7.48
C GLU A 176 14.89 13.05 -7.92
N ASN A 177 13.79 13.67 -8.33
CA ASN A 177 12.53 13.02 -8.73
C ASN A 177 12.07 11.93 -7.75
N ALA A 178 12.13 12.25 -6.44
CA ALA A 178 11.82 11.32 -5.37
C ALA A 178 10.39 10.75 -5.51
N GLN A 179 10.25 9.43 -5.32
CA GLN A 179 8.97 8.71 -5.40
C GLN A 179 8.27 8.71 -4.03
N LEU A 180 8.09 9.91 -3.47
CA LEU A 180 7.44 10.13 -2.19
C LEU A 180 6.16 10.93 -2.42
N ASP A 181 5.02 10.34 -2.12
CA ASP A 181 3.74 11.02 -2.13
C ASP A 181 3.46 11.72 -0.79
N ALA A 182 2.54 12.69 -0.81
CA ALA A 182 2.19 13.48 0.36
C ALA A 182 1.53 12.64 1.46
N SER A 183 0.77 11.61 1.12
CA SER A 183 0.09 10.77 2.11
C SER A 183 1.10 9.93 2.90
N VAL A 184 2.08 9.33 2.24
CA VAL A 184 3.20 8.61 2.87
C VAL A 184 4.05 9.56 3.70
N LEU A 185 4.34 10.76 3.21
CA LEU A 185 5.09 11.77 3.95
C LEU A 185 4.37 12.20 5.25
N ALA A 186 3.06 12.47 5.20
CA ALA A 186 2.28 12.83 6.38
C ALA A 186 2.32 11.70 7.42
N ARG A 187 2.09 10.46 6.98
CA ARG A 187 2.13 9.27 7.84
C ARG A 187 3.52 9.05 8.44
N TRP A 188 4.58 9.21 7.65
CA TRP A 188 5.95 9.07 8.15
C TRP A 188 6.25 10.10 9.25
N LEU A 189 5.87 11.37 9.03
CA LEU A 189 6.04 12.41 10.04
C LEU A 189 5.27 12.08 11.33
N SER A 190 4.00 11.66 11.25
CA SER A 190 3.21 11.39 12.45
C SER A 190 3.55 10.05 13.14
N GLU A 191 3.54 8.94 12.39
CA GLU A 191 3.65 7.58 12.94
C GLU A 191 5.10 7.17 13.26
N SER A 192 6.06 7.64 12.46
CA SER A 192 7.48 7.27 12.62
C SER A 192 8.27 8.31 13.42
N GLU A 193 7.95 9.59 13.22
CA GLU A 193 8.69 10.70 13.84
C GLU A 193 7.91 11.41 14.95
N GLY A 194 6.65 11.07 15.20
CA GLY A 194 5.88 11.61 16.32
C GLY A 194 5.48 13.08 16.17
N TRP A 195 5.33 13.56 14.93
CA TRP A 195 4.71 14.86 14.67
C TRP A 195 3.21 14.84 14.99
N LEU A 196 2.65 16.00 15.36
CA LEU A 196 1.20 16.15 15.45
C LEU A 196 0.58 15.93 14.06
N GLU A 197 -0.54 15.20 14.01
CA GLU A 197 -1.18 14.82 12.74
C GLU A 197 -1.53 16.02 11.86
N ASP A 198 -2.05 17.10 12.44
CA ASP A 198 -2.39 18.31 11.68
C ASP A 198 -1.14 18.97 11.11
N CYS A 199 -0.06 19.08 11.89
CA CYS A 199 1.22 19.62 11.41
C CYS A 199 1.82 18.75 10.30
N ALA A 200 1.76 17.42 10.46
CA ALA A 200 2.24 16.49 9.44
C ALA A 200 1.45 16.61 8.13
N ARG A 201 0.12 16.77 8.23
CA ARG A 201 -0.78 16.98 7.09
C ARG A 201 -0.51 18.31 6.39
N ASP A 202 -0.31 19.38 7.15
CA ASP A 202 0.00 20.71 6.61
C ASP A 202 1.33 20.71 5.83
N LEU A 203 2.37 20.11 6.42
CA LEU A 203 3.68 19.93 5.76
C LEU A 203 3.53 19.09 4.49
N ALA A 204 2.85 17.95 4.55
CA ALA A 204 2.62 17.12 3.37
C ALA A 204 1.87 17.85 2.24
N GLY A 205 0.86 18.63 2.58
CA GLY A 205 0.16 19.47 1.61
C GLY A 205 1.05 20.56 1.01
N GLU A 206 1.92 21.17 1.82
CA GLU A 206 2.92 22.13 1.33
C GLU A 206 3.93 21.48 0.38
N TYR A 207 4.38 20.27 0.71
CA TYR A 207 5.27 19.47 -0.14
C TYR A 207 4.65 19.22 -1.52
N GLU A 208 3.42 18.72 -1.57
CA GLU A 208 2.70 18.45 -2.82
C GLU A 208 2.52 19.70 -3.68
N ARG A 209 2.06 20.80 -3.06
CA ARG A 209 1.85 22.08 -3.75
C ARG A 209 3.17 22.64 -4.29
N SER A 210 4.23 22.57 -3.50
CA SER A 210 5.54 23.10 -3.88
C SER A 210 6.16 22.30 -5.02
N ARG A 211 6.09 20.96 -5.00
CA ARG A 211 6.55 20.13 -6.13
C ARG A 211 5.75 20.38 -7.40
N SER A 212 4.43 20.51 -7.28
CA SER A 212 3.58 20.86 -8.43
C SER A 212 3.94 22.22 -9.03
N LEU A 213 4.26 23.20 -8.18
CA LEU A 213 4.71 24.53 -8.61
C LEU A 213 6.07 24.47 -9.31
N LEU A 214 7.03 23.72 -8.78
CA LEU A 214 8.37 23.54 -9.38
C LEU A 214 8.28 22.88 -10.76
N THR A 215 7.49 21.81 -10.90
CA THR A 215 7.23 21.18 -12.21
C THR A 215 6.66 22.17 -13.21
N ARG A 216 5.70 23.01 -12.78
CA ARG A 216 5.11 24.03 -13.66
C ARG A 216 6.12 25.11 -14.03
N TYR A 217 6.98 25.52 -13.09
CA TYR A 217 8.03 26.50 -13.33
C TYR A 217 9.03 26.01 -14.38
N GLU A 218 9.50 24.77 -14.26
CA GLU A 218 10.42 24.14 -15.21
C GLU A 218 9.80 23.97 -16.60
N ALA A 219 8.50 23.67 -16.69
CA ALA A 219 7.79 23.59 -17.96
C ALA A 219 7.54 24.97 -18.60
N SER A 220 7.71 26.07 -17.85
CA SER A 220 7.52 27.44 -18.32
C SER A 220 8.82 28.17 -18.65
N ALA A 221 9.98 27.55 -18.36
CA ALA A 221 11.32 28.06 -18.63
C ALA A 221 11.84 27.52 -19.97
#